data_AF-A0A1B2EVY3-F1
#
_entry.id   AF-A0A1B2EVY3-F1
#
_cell.length_a   1.000
_cell.length_b   1.000
_cell.length_c   1.000
_cell.angle_alpha   90.00
_cell.angle_beta   90.00
_cell.angle_gamma   90.00
#
_symmetry.space_group_name_H-M   'P 1'
#
loop_
_entity.id
_entity.type
_entity.pdbx_description
1 polymer ?
#
loop_
_entity_poly.entity_id
_entity_poly.type
_entity_poly.pdbx_seq_one_letter_code
_entity_poly.pdbx_strand_id
1 'polypeptide(L)' 'MPDERSPIPDDDIEAEARAMLRETIERSDWYPTLRREERELLIQRDVDRHWHLTIDEARRRLLQGIRQSRGG' A
#
# COMPACT_ATOMS: atom_id res chain seq x y z
N MET A 1 -21.71 -7.61 -8.06
CA MET A 1 -21.08 -7.41 -9.38
C MET A 1 -19.97 -6.40 -9.17
N PRO A 2 -18.69 -6.77 -9.26
CA PRO A 2 -17.62 -5.79 -9.23
C PRO A 2 -17.69 -4.95 -10.52
N ASP A 3 -17.53 -3.65 -10.41
CA ASP A 3 -17.59 -2.72 -11.54
C ASP A 3 -16.29 -2.88 -12.36
N GLU A 4 -16.34 -3.75 -13.38
CA GLU A 4 -15.26 -4.08 -14.34
C GLU A 4 -14.73 -2.89 -15.17
N ARG A 5 -15.04 -1.64 -14.82
CA ARG A 5 -14.68 -0.45 -15.60
C ARG A 5 -13.44 0.29 -15.11
N SER A 6 -12.83 -0.16 -14.01
CA SER A 6 -11.51 0.33 -13.60
C SER A 6 -10.43 -0.61 -14.15
N PRO A 7 -9.39 -0.11 -14.84
CA PRO A 7 -8.34 -0.95 -15.43
C PRO A 7 -7.46 -1.67 -14.39
N ILE A 8 -7.70 -1.41 -13.10
CA ILE A 8 -6.99 -1.98 -11.97
C ILE A 8 -8.07 -2.48 -10.98
N PRO A 9 -8.05 -3.77 -10.62
CA PRO A 9 -8.87 -4.34 -9.56
C PRO A 9 -8.69 -3.60 -8.23
N ASP A 10 -9.76 -3.44 -7.46
CA ASP A 10 -9.69 -2.79 -6.14
C ASP A 10 -8.81 -3.59 -5.17
N ASP A 11 -8.76 -4.93 -5.30
CA ASP A 11 -7.86 -5.79 -4.51
C ASP A 11 -6.38 -5.46 -4.76
N ASP A 12 -5.99 -5.15 -6.00
CA ASP A 12 -4.62 -4.75 -6.35
C ASP A 12 -4.29 -3.37 -5.77
N ILE A 13 -5.26 -2.45 -5.81
CA ILE A 13 -5.12 -1.12 -5.21
C ILE A 13 -4.95 -1.25 -3.70
N GLU A 14 -5.73 -2.10 -3.04
CA GLU A 14 -5.62 -2.36 -1.61
C GLU A 14 -4.26 -2.97 -1.25
N ALA A 15 -3.80 -3.98 -2.01
CA ALA A 15 -2.50 -4.60 -1.78
C ALA A 15 -1.35 -3.60 -1.91
N GLU A 16 -1.35 -2.77 -2.97
CA GLU A 16 -0.34 -1.73 -3.15
C GLU A 16 -0.44 -0.67 -2.05
N ALA A 17 -1.65 -0.24 -1.67
CA ALA A 17 -1.87 0.75 -0.61
C ALA A 17 -1.30 0.27 0.74
N ARG A 18 -1.54 -1.01 1.10
CA ARG A 18 -0.98 -1.65 2.29
C ARG A 18 0.55 -1.71 2.22
N ALA A 19 1.11 -2.12 1.08
CA ALA A 19 2.55 -2.22 0.89
C ALA A 19 3.24 -0.85 1.00
N MET A 20 2.68 0.18 0.37
CA MET A 20 3.17 1.55 0.43
C MET A 20 3.19 2.11 1.86
N LEU A 21 2.09 1.90 2.60
CA LEU A 21 2.00 2.37 3.97
C LEU A 21 2.99 1.65 4.88
N ARG A 22 3.14 0.33 4.70
CA ARG A 22 4.14 -0.45 5.44
C ARG A 22 5.55 0.08 5.20
N GLU A 23 5.95 0.25 3.94
CA GLU A 23 7.26 0.79 3.58
C GLU A 23 7.47 2.18 4.20
N THR A 24 6.44 3.03 4.18
CA THR A 24 6.51 4.38 4.76
C THR A 24 6.76 4.35 6.26
N ILE A 25 6.02 3.51 7.00
CA ILE A 25 6.19 3.38 8.46
C ILE A 25 7.57 2.79 8.78
N GLU A 26 8.01 1.78 8.03
CA GLU A 26 9.31 1.14 8.22
C GLU A 26 10.47 2.10 7.95
N ARG A 27 10.36 2.96 6.93
CA ARG A 27 11.37 3.98 6.57
C ARG A 27 11.38 5.19 7.49
N SER A 28 10.23 5.56 8.04
CA SER A 28 10.08 6.72 8.92
C SER A 28 10.47 6.42 10.36
N ASP A 29 10.78 5.16 10.67
CA ASP A 29 11.19 4.66 11.97
C ASP A 29 10.27 5.10 13.13
N TRP A 30 8.95 5.00 12.93
CA TRP A 30 7.93 5.41 13.90
C TRP A 30 8.00 4.66 15.24
N TYR A 31 8.65 3.49 15.24
CA TYR A 31 8.78 2.59 16.38
C TYR A 31 10.24 2.21 16.64
N PRO A 32 11.12 3.18 16.94
CA PRO A 32 12.56 2.94 16.99
C PRO A 32 12.99 2.20 18.26
N THR A 33 12.20 2.28 19.32
CA THR A 33 12.51 1.74 20.66
C THR A 33 11.83 0.41 20.96
N LEU A 34 10.97 -0.09 20.07
CA LEU A 34 10.24 -1.34 20.27
C LEU A 34 11.05 -2.54 19.77
N ARG A 35 10.81 -3.70 20.40
CA ARG A 35 11.36 -4.96 19.91
C ARG A 35 10.76 -5.27 18.55
N ARG A 36 11.54 -5.97 17.71
CA ARG A 36 11.16 -6.28 16.33
C ARG A 36 9.76 -6.88 16.21
N GLU A 37 9.43 -7.86 17.04
CA GLU A 37 8.13 -8.55 17.01
C GLU A 37 6.97 -7.60 17.39
N GLU A 38 7.13 -6.81 18.45
CA GLU A 38 6.13 -5.82 18.87
C GLU A 38 5.95 -4.71 17.83
N ARG A 39 7.06 -4.29 17.21
CA ARG A 39 7.08 -3.34 16.10
C ARG A 39 6.32 -3.88 14.90
N GLU A 40 6.55 -5.12 14.50
CA GLU A 40 5.86 -5.74 13.35
C GLU A 40 4.34 -5.83 13.58
N LEU A 41 3.90 -6.20 14.79
CA LEU A 41 2.49 -6.25 15.15
C LEU A 41 1.83 -4.87 15.09
N LEU A 42 2.49 -3.82 15.58
CA LEU A 42 1.96 -2.47 15.53
C LEU A 42 1.93 -1.92 14.11
N ILE A 43 2.99 -2.13 13.33
CA ILE A 43 3.04 -1.75 11.92
C ILE A 43 1.88 -2.42 11.18
N GLN A 44 1.66 -3.71 11.37
CA GLN A 44 0.55 -4.41 10.73
C GLN A 44 -0.81 -3.83 11.13
N ARG A 45 -1.01 -3.55 12.43
CA ARG A 45 -2.25 -2.95 12.91
C ARG A 45 -2.51 -1.57 12.33
N ASP A 46 -1.47 -0.75 12.18
CA ASP A 46 -1.60 0.59 11.61
C ASP A 46 -1.79 0.55 10.11
N VAL A 47 -1.14 -0.39 9.42
CA VAL A 47 -1.37 -0.63 8.00
C VAL A 47 -2.84 -1.01 7.77
N ASP A 48 -3.37 -1.99 8.52
CA ASP A 48 -4.76 -2.43 8.40
C ASP A 48 -5.77 -1.31 8.70
N ARG A 49 -5.43 -0.36 9.58
CA ARG A 49 -6.32 0.76 9.91
C ARG A 49 -6.24 1.92 8.94
N HIS A 50 -5.06 2.21 8.39
CA HIS A 50 -4.80 3.46 7.69
C HIS A 50 -4.45 3.30 6.21
N TRP A 51 -4.42 2.08 5.65
CA TRP A 51 -4.14 1.85 4.22
C TRP A 51 -5.08 2.65 3.31
N HIS A 52 -6.31 2.93 3.74
CA HIS A 52 -7.27 3.71 2.95
C HIS A 52 -6.76 5.13 2.62
N LEU A 53 -5.85 5.68 3.44
CA LEU A 53 -5.23 6.99 3.20
C LEU A 53 -4.26 6.98 2.01
N THR A 54 -3.79 5.81 1.59
CA THR A 54 -2.84 5.65 0.47
C THR A 54 -3.51 5.16 -0.83
N ILE A 55 -4.83 4.96 -0.86
CA ILE A 55 -5.58 4.44 -2.03
C ILE A 55 -5.31 5.25 -3.31
N ASP A 56 -5.41 6.57 -3.25
CA ASP A 56 -5.23 7.42 -4.43
C ASP A 56 -3.81 7.31 -4.99
N GLU A 57 -2.82 7.24 -4.10
CA GLU A 57 -1.42 7.10 -4.49
C GLU A 57 -1.13 5.70 -5.05
N ALA A 58 -1.65 4.66 -4.39
CA ALA A 58 -1.54 3.27 -4.85
C ALA A 58 -2.13 3.11 -6.26
N ARG A 59 -3.32 3.65 -6.50
CA ARG A 59 -3.95 3.68 -7.82
C ARG A 59 -3.07 4.42 -8.84
N ARG A 60 -2.51 5.58 -8.50
CA ARG A 60 -1.59 6.32 -9.39
C ARG A 60 -0.35 5.50 -9.73
N ARG A 61 0.27 4.82 -8.76
CA ARG A 61 1.48 4.01 -8.94
C ARG A 61 1.22 2.83 -9.88
N LEU A 62 0.12 2.11 -9.66
CA LEU A 62 -0.30 0.99 -10.50
C LEU A 62 -0.61 1.45 -11.94
N LEU A 63 -1.30 2.58 -12.12
CA LEU A 63 -1.55 3.15 -13.45
C LEU A 63 -0.26 3.54 -14.18
N GLN A 64 0.72 4.10 -13.47
CA GLN A 64 2.03 4.43 -14.03
C GLN A 64 2.81 3.17 -14.40
N GLY A 65 2.80 2.13 -13.57
CA GLY A 65 3.43 0.83 -13.85
C GLY A 65 2.88 0.20 -15.13
N ILE A 66 1.56 0.19 -15.31
CA ILE A 66 0.89 -0.33 -16.52
C ILE A 66 1.33 0.46 -17.76
N ARG A 67 1.49 1.79 -17.64
CA ARG A 67 1.92 2.64 -18.76
C ARG A 67 3.36 2.36 -19.19
N GLN A 68 4.25 2.04 -18.25
CA GLN A 68 5.65 1.71 -18.50
C GLN A 68 5.82 0.34 -19.17
N SER A 69 5.00 -0.67 -18.79
CA SER A 69 5.05 -2.00 -19.40
C SER A 69 4.52 -2.09 -20.84
N ARG A 70 3.78 -1.08 -21.31
CA ARG A 70 3.24 -1.03 -22.68
C ARG A 70 4.11 -0.24 -23.67
N GLY A 71 5.22 0.34 -23.21
CA GLY A 71 6.11 1.17 -24.03
C GLY A 71 7.49 0.57 -24.31
N GLY A 72 7.71 -0.71 -24.02
CA GLY A 72 8.96 -1.44 -24.25
C GLY A 72 8.92 -2.33 -25.50
#